data_AF-K5XIQ7-F1
#
_entry.id   AF-K5XIQ7-F1
#
_cell.length_a   1.000
_cell.length_b   1.000
_cell.length_c   1.000
_cell.angle_alpha   90.00
_cell.angle_beta   90.00
_cell.angle_gamma   90.00
#
_symmetry.space_group_name_H-M   'P 1'
#
loop_
_entity.id
_entity.type
_entity.pdbx_description
1 polymer ?
#
loop_
_entity_poly.entity_id
_entity_poly.type
_entity_poly.pdbx_seq_one_letter_code
_entity_poly.pdbx_strand_id
1 'polypeptide(L)' 'KKYKPVSLKVRPVLGELPEKFRIIRNIKGNPLATLPELPIKPPEFRPKGRYTDDRKEKMDTRHEGDFLLPEE' A
#
# COMPACT_ATOMS: atom_id res chain seq x y z
N LYS A 1 21.50 29.64 -40.94
CA LYS A 1 21.77 29.06 -39.59
C LYS A 1 20.49 28.46 -39.06
N LYS A 2 20.44 27.15 -38.78
CA LYS A 2 19.24 26.49 -38.22
C LYS A 2 19.12 26.84 -36.73
N TYR A 3 17.95 27.27 -36.29
CA TYR A 3 17.69 27.63 -34.89
C TYR A 3 17.74 26.38 -34.00
N LYS A 4 18.41 26.46 -32.84
CA LYS A 4 18.49 25.31 -31.92
C LYS A 4 17.15 25.13 -31.19
N PRO A 5 16.62 23.90 -31.12
CA PRO A 5 15.37 23.64 -30.40
C PRO A 5 15.54 23.91 -28.90
N VAL A 6 14.48 24.45 -28.27
CA VAL A 6 14.46 24.91 -26.87
C VAL A 6 14.81 23.78 -25.90
N SER A 7 14.40 22.54 -26.18
CA SER A 7 14.72 21.36 -25.39
C SER A 7 16.22 21.10 -25.25
N LEU A 8 17.03 21.45 -26.26
CA LEU A 8 18.49 21.34 -26.20
C LEU A 8 19.16 22.56 -25.52
N LYS A 9 18.37 23.60 -25.22
CA LYS A 9 18.82 24.82 -24.54
C LYS A 9 18.64 24.72 -23.02
N VAL A 10 17.60 24.01 -22.58
CA VAL A 10 17.31 23.84 -21.15
C VAL A 10 18.21 22.76 -20.58
N ARG A 11 19.15 23.17 -19.71
CA ARG A 11 19.91 22.26 -18.86
C ARG A 11 19.22 22.25 -17.49
N PRO A 12 18.45 21.20 -17.13
CA PRO A 12 17.91 21.11 -15.78
C PRO A 12 19.10 21.09 -14.82
N VAL A 13 19.12 22.05 -13.90
CA VAL A 13 20.10 22.03 -12.81
C VAL A 13 19.68 20.86 -11.93
N LEU A 14 20.51 19.82 -11.88
CA LEU A 14 20.41 18.73 -10.90
C LEU A 14 20.80 19.28 -9.52
N GLY A 15 19.99 20.22 -9.02
CA GLY A 15 20.14 20.76 -7.68
C GLY A 15 19.58 19.76 -6.69
N GLU A 16 20.25 19.60 -5.56
CA GLU A 16 19.67 18.89 -4.44
C GLU A 16 18.40 19.62 -3.96
N LEU A 17 17.35 18.86 -3.61
CA LEU A 17 16.12 19.44 -3.07
C LEU A 17 16.47 20.21 -1.79
N PRO A 18 16.26 21.53 -1.74
CA PRO A 18 16.61 22.34 -0.59
C PRO A 18 15.98 21.79 0.69
N GLU A 19 16.71 21.84 1.80
CA GLU A 19 16.27 21.28 3.08
C GLU A 19 14.92 21.83 3.55
N LYS A 20 14.62 23.10 3.25
CA LYS A 20 13.32 23.74 3.51
C LYS A 20 12.11 23.06 2.85
N PHE A 21 12.33 22.24 1.81
CA PHE A 21 11.27 21.47 1.15
C PHE A 21 11.27 19.99 1.54
N ARG A 22 12.18 19.56 2.41
CA ARG A 22 12.21 18.18 2.91
C ARG A 22 11.13 18.01 3.99
N ILE A 23 10.34 16.96 3.84
CA ILE A 23 9.35 16.58 4.85
C ILE A 23 10.10 15.89 6.01
N ILE A 24 10.17 16.55 7.15
CA ILE A 24 10.75 15.99 8.38
C ILE A 24 9.66 15.18 9.10
N ARG A 25 9.82 13.86 9.14
CA ARG A 25 8.92 12.99 9.93
C ARG A 25 9.40 12.96 11.38
N ASN A 26 8.74 13.73 12.24
CA ASN A 26 8.99 13.71 13.68
C ASN A 26 7.99 12.78 14.37
N ILE A 27 8.26 11.47 14.35
CA ILE A 27 7.42 10.48 15.03
C ILE A 27 7.77 10.53 16.53
N LYS A 28 6.87 11.08 17.33
CA LYS A 28 7.02 11.12 18.79
C LYS A 28 6.22 9.97 19.41
N GLY A 29 6.93 9.04 20.06
CA GLY A 29 6.32 7.87 20.70
C GLY A 29 5.88 6.79 19.70
N ASN A 30 5.25 5.73 20.23
CA ASN A 30 4.71 4.66 19.40
C ASN A 30 3.29 5.04 18.91
N PRO A 31 3.08 5.26 17.60
CA PRO A 31 1.77 5.63 17.06
C PRO A 31 0.72 4.51 17.20
N LEU A 32 1.15 3.27 17.45
CA LEU A 32 0.29 2.10 17.59
C LEU A 32 -0.05 1.77 19.04
N ALA A 33 0.46 2.53 20.02
CA ALA A 33 0.31 2.20 21.45
C ALA A 33 -1.14 2.17 21.94
N THR A 34 -2.06 2.84 21.25
CA THR A 34 -3.49 2.88 21.59
C THR A 34 -4.34 1.93 20.74
N LEU A 35 -3.74 1.18 19.81
CA LEU A 35 -4.50 0.25 19.00
C LEU A 35 -4.86 -0.99 19.82
N PRO A 36 -6.09 -1.52 19.66
CA PRO A 36 -6.45 -2.78 20.26
C PRO A 36 -5.64 -3.92 19.64
N GLU A 37 -5.27 -4.90 20.46
CA GLU A 37 -4.64 -6.12 19.97
C GLU A 37 -5.67 -6.91 19.15
N LEU A 38 -5.30 -7.22 17.90
CA LEU A 38 -6.12 -8.03 17.02
C LEU A 38 -5.89 -9.52 17.32
N PRO A 39 -6.95 -10.35 17.27
CA PRO A 39 -6.80 -11.79 17.40
C PRO A 39 -5.96 -12.33 16.24
N ILE A 40 -5.02 -13.23 16.55
CA ILE A 40 -4.13 -13.85 15.56
C ILE A 40 -4.92 -14.69 14.55
N LYS A 41 -6.06 -15.28 14.98
CA LYS A 41 -6.92 -16.08 14.12
C LYS A 41 -8.31 -15.43 14.00
N PRO A 42 -8.82 -15.22 12.78
CA PRO A 42 -10.15 -14.67 12.60
C PRO A 42 -11.22 -15.68 13.06
N PRO A 43 -12.39 -15.20 13.51
CA PRO A 43 -13.52 -16.07 13.82
C PRO A 43 -14.04 -16.77 12.56
N GLU A 44 -14.74 -17.89 12.75
CA GLU A 44 -15.38 -18.62 11.66
C GLU A 44 -16.31 -17.72 10.84
N PHE A 45 -16.23 -17.88 9.52
CA PHE A 45 -17.03 -17.10 8.58
C PHE A 45 -18.53 -17.32 8.80
N ARG A 46 -19.30 -16.23 8.79
CA ARG A 46 -20.77 -16.25 8.78
C ARG A 46 -21.28 -15.28 7.71
N PRO A 47 -22.19 -15.70 6.82
CA PRO A 47 -22.71 -14.83 5.77
C PRO A 47 -23.43 -13.63 6.40
N LYS A 48 -23.03 -12.41 6.00
CA LYS A 48 -23.62 -11.17 6.49
C LYS A 48 -23.88 -10.22 5.32
N GLY A 49 -25.14 -9.83 5.16
CA GLY A 49 -25.57 -8.79 4.22
C GLY A 49 -25.25 -9.12 2.76
N ARG A 50 -24.11 -8.63 2.27
CA ARG A 50 -23.72 -8.69 0.85
C ARG A 50 -22.79 -9.85 0.49
N TYR A 51 -22.23 -10.53 1.49
CA TYR A 51 -21.32 -11.66 1.28
C TYR A 51 -22.01 -12.94 1.77
N THR A 52 -22.37 -13.78 0.80
CA THR A 52 -23.13 -15.02 0.96
C THR A 52 -22.22 -16.23 0.85
N ASP A 53 -22.69 -17.39 1.29
CA ASP A 53 -21.92 -18.64 1.25
C ASP A 53 -21.51 -19.01 -0.18
N ASP A 54 -22.40 -18.86 -1.17
CA ASP A 54 -22.07 -19.06 -2.59
C ASP A 54 -20.90 -18.21 -3.08
N ARG A 55 -20.73 -17.00 -2.53
CA ARG A 55 -19.61 -16.12 -2.90
C ARG A 55 -18.34 -16.58 -2.22
N LYS A 56 -18.43 -17.04 -0.98
CA LYS A 56 -17.33 -17.63 -0.23
C LYS A 56 -16.81 -18.89 -0.93
N GLU A 57 -17.70 -19.81 -1.32
CA GLU A 57 -17.33 -21.02 -2.06
C GLU A 57 -16.66 -20.70 -3.40
N LYS A 58 -17.18 -19.74 -4.17
CA LYS A 58 -16.54 -19.30 -5.42
C LYS A 58 -15.16 -18.68 -5.22
N MET A 59 -14.93 -18.03 -4.08
CA MET A 59 -13.61 -17.51 -3.72
C MET A 59 -12.70 -18.65 -3.33
N ASP A 60 -13.15 -19.56 -2.46
CA ASP A 60 -12.38 -20.73 -2.03
C ASP A 60 -11.93 -21.56 -3.24
N THR A 61 -12.83 -21.88 -4.19
CA THR A 61 -12.47 -22.61 -5.42
C THR A 61 -11.51 -21.86 -6.34
N ARG A 62 -11.58 -20.52 -6.38
CA ARG A 62 -10.61 -19.71 -7.16
C ARG A 62 -9.24 -19.66 -6.48
N HIS A 63 -9.19 -19.88 -5.17
CA HIS A 63 -8.01 -19.72 -4.33
C HIS A 63 -7.56 -21.03 -3.67
N GLU A 64 -8.01 -22.19 -4.17
CA GLU A 64 -7.70 -23.55 -3.69
C GLU A 64 -6.21 -23.94 -3.76
N GLY A 65 -5.31 -23.04 -4.17
CA GLY A 65 -3.85 -23.24 -4.26
C GLY A 65 -3.04 -22.26 -3.40
N ASP A 66 -1.82 -21.91 -3.85
CA ASP A 66 -0.81 -21.06 -3.17
C ASP A 66 -1.22 -19.58 -2.98
N PHE A 67 -2.50 -19.30 -2.77
CA PHE A 67 -2.99 -17.95 -2.56
C PHE A 67 -2.53 -17.38 -1.20
N LEU A 68 -2.43 -18.24 -0.19
CA LEU A 68 -1.87 -17.93 1.12
C LEU A 68 -0.65 -18.80 1.41
N LEU A 69 0.30 -18.27 2.17
CA LEU A 69 1.40 -19.05 2.74
C LEU A 69 0.87 -19.95 3.85
N PRO A 70 1.53 -21.08 4.16
CA PRO A 70 1.08 -21.99 5.23
C PRO A 70 1.09 -21.37 6.64
N GLU A 71 1.75 -20.22 6.83
CA GLU A 71 1.74 -19.44 8.07
C GLU A 71 0.57 -18.44 8.15
N GLU A 72 -0.17 -18.21 7.06
CA GLU A 72 -1.31 -17.29 6.94
C GLU A 72 -2.65 -18.04 6.70
#